data_AF-A0A928NXN0-F1
#
_entry.id   AF-A0A928NXN0-F1
#
_cell.length_a   1.000
_cell.length_b   1.000
_cell.length_c   1.000
_cell.angle_alpha   90.00
_cell.angle_beta   90.00
_cell.angle_gamma   90.00
#
_symmetry.space_group_name_H-M   'P 1'
#
loop_
_entity.id
_entity.type
_entity.pdbx_description
1 polymer ?
#
loop_
_entity_poly.entity_id
_entity_poly.type
_entity_poly.pdbx_seq_one_letter_code
_entity_poly.pdbx_strand_id
1 'polypeptide(L)'
;MLSAECYKQRMEKGLSFLEFNYMIMQSYDFYHLFKHYNCNMQFGGDDQWSNMLGGTELIRRKLGKDAHAMTITLLTDSQGKKMGKTAGNAVWLDPNKTSPYDFYQYWRNVADADVLKCIRMLTFLPLEQIDEMDKWEGAQLNRAKEILAYELTKTVHGEEEAKKAEASAKALFGAGAEAEIPETVLSADDFVDGVIDIGSILVKAGLVPTKSEARRAIEQGGVAVDNEKLTNVRATFTADDLKDGKVFRRGKKNFRKVSVK
;
A
#
# COMPACT_ATOMS: atom_id res chain seq x y z
N MET A 1 25.30 12.75 21.97
CA MET A 1 24.21 11.75 21.97
C MET A 1 22.90 12.37 22.42
N LEU A 2 22.78 12.85 23.67
CA LEU A 2 21.54 13.45 24.20
C LEU A 2 21.05 14.71 23.44
N SER A 3 21.95 15.43 22.77
CA SER A 3 21.61 16.56 21.91
C SER A 3 21.04 16.17 20.55
N ALA A 4 21.09 14.90 20.16
CA ALA A 4 20.54 14.45 18.89
C ALA A 4 19.02 14.35 19.01
N GLU A 5 18.31 14.88 18.01
CA GLU A 5 16.85 15.02 18.03
C GLU A 5 16.13 13.67 18.24
N CYS A 6 16.67 12.59 17.67
CA CYS A 6 16.14 11.23 17.84
C CYS A 6 16.15 10.74 19.30
N TYR A 7 17.14 11.15 20.09
CA TYR A 7 17.23 10.83 21.51
C TYR A 7 16.42 11.81 22.36
N LYS A 8 16.45 13.10 22.03
CA LYS A 8 15.68 14.13 22.76
C LYS A 8 14.19 13.80 22.81
N GLN A 9 13.60 13.44 21.66
CA GLN A 9 12.17 13.07 21.58
C GLN A 9 11.82 11.78 22.36
N ARG A 10 12.76 10.83 22.46
CA ARG A 10 12.54 9.58 23.20
C ARG A 10 12.78 9.71 24.70
N MET A 11 13.71 10.58 25.11
CA MET A 11 14.03 10.79 26.52
C MET A 11 12.82 11.20 27.36
N GLU A 12 11.87 11.95 26.78
CA GLU A 12 10.61 12.32 27.44
C GLU A 12 9.76 11.11 27.87
N LYS A 13 9.90 9.97 27.18
CA LYS A 13 9.17 8.72 27.48
C LYS A 13 10.03 7.70 28.23
N GLY A 14 11.29 8.04 28.52
CA GLY A 14 12.30 7.13 29.04
C GLY A 14 13.05 6.38 27.93
N LEU A 15 14.34 6.17 28.17
CA LEU A 15 15.23 5.44 27.27
C LEU A 15 16.10 4.49 28.10
N SER A 16 16.08 3.20 27.76
CA SER A 16 16.95 2.24 28.45
C SER A 16 18.42 2.47 28.10
N PHE A 17 19.33 2.01 28.96
CA PHE A 17 20.77 2.05 28.68
C PHE A 17 21.10 1.33 27.36
N LEU A 18 20.40 0.24 27.04
CA LEU A 18 20.60 -0.51 25.80
C LEU A 18 20.23 0.34 24.58
N GLU A 19 19.06 0.98 24.58
CA GLU A 19 18.62 1.86 23.49
C GLU A 19 19.52 3.09 23.33
N PHE A 20 20.04 3.61 24.44
CA PHE A 20 21.00 4.71 24.42
C PHE A 20 22.30 4.33 23.71
N ASN A 21 22.78 3.09 23.88
CA ASN A 21 24.02 2.62 23.26
C ASN A 21 23.88 2.22 21.78
N TYR A 22 22.68 2.21 21.22
CA TYR A 22 22.44 1.81 19.82
C TYR A 22 23.28 2.60 18.81
N MET A 23 23.37 3.92 18.98
CA MET A 23 24.16 4.78 18.08
C MET A 23 25.65 4.41 18.08
N ILE A 24 26.21 3.98 19.22
CA ILE A 24 27.62 3.57 19.32
C ILE A 24 27.85 2.29 18.51
N MET A 25 26.94 1.32 18.63
CA MET A 25 27.02 0.07 17.88
C MET A 25 26.94 0.32 16.37
N GLN A 26 25.95 1.09 15.91
CA GLN A 26 25.81 1.43 14.49
C GLN A 26 27.01 2.25 13.97
N SER A 27 27.58 3.12 14.79
CA SER A 27 28.80 3.87 14.43
C SER A 27 29.98 2.93 14.21
N TYR A 28 30.11 1.90 15.07
CA TYR A 28 31.16 0.90 14.97
C TYR A 28 31.01 0.03 13.72
N ASP A 29 29.79 -0.30 13.31
CA ASP A 29 29.54 -1.02 12.05
C ASP A 29 30.12 -0.27 10.85
N PHE A 30 29.88 1.05 10.76
CA PHE A 30 30.44 1.84 9.66
C PHE A 30 31.97 1.90 9.73
N TYR A 31 32.55 2.11 10.92
CA TYR A 31 34.00 2.05 11.10
C TYR A 31 34.61 0.70 10.71
N HIS A 32 33.96 -0.40 11.06
CA HIS A 32 34.40 -1.75 10.70
C HIS A 32 34.36 -1.94 9.17
N LEU A 33 33.24 -1.59 8.53
CA LEU A 33 33.10 -1.71 7.08
C LEU A 33 34.07 -0.81 6.32
N PHE A 34 34.36 0.38 6.83
CA PHE A 34 35.38 1.26 6.28
C PHE A 34 36.76 0.61 6.32
N LYS A 35 37.14 0.02 7.46
CA LYS A 35 38.46 -0.59 7.64
C LYS A 35 38.65 -1.85 6.79
N HIS A 36 37.61 -2.67 6.68
CA HIS A 36 37.70 -4.01 6.08
C HIS A 36 37.30 -4.07 4.61
N TYR A 37 36.47 -3.13 4.14
CA TYR A 37 35.92 -3.14 2.79
C TYR A 37 36.03 -1.79 2.07
N ASN A 38 36.69 -0.79 2.69
CA ASN A 38 36.78 0.58 2.16
C ASN A 38 35.39 1.21 1.88
N CYS A 39 34.38 0.81 2.64
CA CYS A 39 33.06 1.42 2.59
C CYS A 39 33.18 2.87 3.06
N ASN A 40 33.03 3.84 2.16
CA ASN A 40 33.23 5.27 2.43
C ASN A 40 31.92 6.08 2.46
N MET A 41 30.77 5.43 2.29
CA MET A 41 29.46 6.09 2.27
C MET A 41 28.38 5.20 2.89
N GLN A 42 27.53 5.79 3.74
CA GLN A 42 26.37 5.13 4.33
C GLN A 42 25.08 5.81 3.87
N PHE A 43 24.10 4.99 3.47
CA PHE A 43 22.77 5.44 3.07
C PHE A 43 21.71 4.92 4.05
N GLY A 44 20.66 5.71 4.28
CA GLY A 44 19.55 5.30 5.15
C GLY A 44 18.36 6.26 5.03
N GLY A 45 17.23 5.92 5.65
CA GLY A 45 16.11 6.84 5.75
C GLY A 45 16.48 8.10 6.55
N ASP A 46 15.74 9.20 6.34
CA ASP A 46 15.95 10.46 7.08
C ASP A 46 15.95 10.29 8.61
N ASP A 47 15.25 9.28 9.13
CA ASP A 47 15.20 8.94 10.55
C ASP A 47 16.50 8.33 11.11
N GLN A 48 17.46 7.97 10.25
CA GLN A 48 18.76 7.40 10.63
C GLN A 48 19.90 8.42 10.66
N TRP A 49 19.66 9.68 10.30
CA TRP A 49 20.70 10.70 10.10
C TRP A 49 21.72 10.80 11.24
N SER A 50 21.24 11.01 12.47
CA SER A 50 22.11 11.16 13.65
C SER A 50 22.99 9.94 13.90
N ASN A 51 22.50 8.74 13.60
CA ASN A 51 23.26 7.52 13.81
C ASN A 51 24.35 7.35 12.76
N MET A 52 24.06 7.67 11.49
CA MET A 52 25.05 7.61 10.41
C MET A 52 26.17 8.64 10.61
N LEU A 53 25.84 9.86 11.08
CA LEU A 53 26.84 10.85 11.47
C LEU A 53 27.75 10.37 12.63
N GLY A 54 27.22 9.54 13.53
CA GLY A 54 28.02 8.88 14.56
C GLY A 54 29.14 8.03 13.95
N GLY A 55 28.83 7.28 12.88
CA GLY A 55 29.80 6.47 12.15
C GLY A 55 30.86 7.30 11.43
N THR A 56 30.46 8.36 10.71
CA THR A 56 31.41 9.26 10.03
C THR A 56 32.35 9.91 11.03
N GLU A 57 31.82 10.35 12.18
CA GLU A 57 32.62 10.98 13.23
C GLU A 57 33.59 10.00 13.90
N LEU A 58 33.18 8.74 14.09
CA LEU A 58 34.06 7.71 14.64
C LEU A 58 35.24 7.41 13.70
N ILE A 59 34.98 7.30 12.39
CA ILE A 59 36.03 7.10 11.37
C ILE A 59 37.01 8.27 11.39
N ARG A 60 36.50 9.51 11.39
CA ARG A 60 37.32 10.71 11.47
C ARG A 60 38.22 10.71 12.71
N ARG A 61 37.67 10.42 13.88
CA ARG A 61 38.42 10.42 15.15
C ARG A 61 39.44 9.28 15.25
N LYS A 62 39.14 8.10 14.73
CA LYS A 62 40.01 6.92 14.87
C LYS A 62 41.08 6.84 13.79
N LEU A 63 40.76 7.28 12.57
CA LEU A 63 41.60 7.09 11.39
C LEU A 63 42.04 8.39 10.73
N GLY A 64 41.47 9.54 11.10
CA GLY A 64 41.74 10.81 10.42
C GLY A 64 41.26 10.85 8.97
N LYS A 65 40.25 10.04 8.63
CA LYS A 65 39.71 9.91 7.27
C LYS A 65 38.29 10.41 7.17
N ASP A 66 37.91 10.83 5.97
CA ASP A 66 36.56 11.25 5.66
C ASP A 66 35.69 10.06 5.21
N ALA A 67 34.44 10.09 5.65
CA ALA A 67 33.38 9.18 5.23
C ALA A 67 32.08 9.98 5.09
N HIS A 68 31.18 9.51 4.24
CA HIS A 68 29.99 10.25 3.85
C HIS A 68 28.72 9.57 4.36
N ALA A 69 27.69 10.37 4.59
CA ALA A 69 26.34 9.89 4.88
C ALA A 69 25.35 10.62 3.98
N MET A 70 24.36 9.91 3.48
CA MET A 70 23.27 10.48 2.69
C MET A 70 21.96 9.85 3.14
N THR A 71 20.95 10.69 3.35
CA THR A 71 19.62 10.21 3.67
C THR A 71 18.77 10.13 2.42
N ILE A 72 17.80 9.21 2.47
CA ILE A 72 16.78 9.02 1.46
C ILE A 72 15.46 9.47 2.06
N THR A 73 14.75 10.32 1.31
CA THR A 73 13.45 10.84 1.72
C THR A 73 12.47 9.70 1.97
N LEU A 74 11.74 9.80 3.08
CA LEU A 74 10.72 8.82 3.41
C LEU A 74 9.55 8.86 2.42
N LEU A 75 9.12 7.70 1.96
CA LEU A 75 7.96 7.59 1.08
C LEU A 75 6.68 7.92 1.85
N THR A 76 6.03 9.01 1.47
CA THR A 76 4.77 9.51 2.02
C THR A 76 3.68 9.52 0.95
N ASP A 77 2.42 9.37 1.36
CA ASP A 77 1.26 9.63 0.50
C ASP A 77 1.03 11.14 0.33
N SER A 78 0.06 11.50 -0.50
CA SER A 78 -0.31 12.90 -0.78
C SER A 78 -0.82 13.66 0.46
N GLN A 79 -1.15 12.94 1.54
CA GLN A 79 -1.58 13.48 2.84
C GLN A 79 -0.39 13.61 3.82
N GLY A 80 0.83 13.28 3.38
CA GLY A 80 2.04 13.36 4.20
C GLY A 80 2.21 12.17 5.17
N LYS A 81 1.37 11.14 5.10
CA LYS A 81 1.48 9.95 5.94
C LYS A 81 2.42 8.93 5.32
N LYS A 82 3.22 8.26 6.15
CA LYS A 82 4.16 7.23 5.67
C LYS A 82 3.41 6.07 5.01
N MET A 83 3.76 5.76 3.77
CA MET A 83 3.20 4.61 3.05
C MET A 83 3.68 3.31 3.70
N GLY A 84 2.82 2.28 3.69
CA GLY A 84 3.13 0.95 4.24
C GLY A 84 3.16 0.83 5.77
N LYS A 85 2.85 1.89 6.53
CA LYS A 85 2.82 1.89 8.02
C LYS A 85 1.45 2.18 8.64
N THR A 86 0.37 2.11 7.88
CA THR A 86 -0.98 2.14 8.48
C THR A 86 -1.10 0.96 9.44
N ALA A 87 -1.40 1.23 10.72
CA ALA A 87 -1.51 0.22 11.76
C ALA A 87 -2.40 -0.95 11.28
N GLY A 88 -1.80 -2.13 11.08
CA GLY A 88 -2.47 -3.35 10.63
C GLY A 88 -2.24 -3.80 9.18
N ASN A 89 -1.71 -2.95 8.29
CA ASN A 89 -1.58 -3.25 6.84
C ASN A 89 -0.15 -3.07 6.32
N ALA A 90 0.83 -3.66 7.01
CA ALA A 90 2.18 -3.74 6.44
C ALA A 90 2.17 -4.60 5.17
N VAL A 91 2.79 -4.10 4.11
CA VAL A 91 2.97 -4.82 2.85
C VAL A 91 4.32 -5.53 2.91
N TRP A 92 4.28 -6.85 3.10
CA TRP A 92 5.49 -7.65 3.26
C TRP A 92 6.04 -8.07 1.90
N LEU A 93 7.37 -8.19 1.81
CA LEU A 93 8.04 -8.76 0.63
C LEU A 93 7.99 -10.30 0.62
N ASP A 94 7.77 -10.91 1.79
CA ASP A 94 7.64 -12.36 1.92
C ASP A 94 6.28 -12.81 1.38
N PRO A 95 6.23 -13.69 0.34
CA PRO A 95 4.99 -14.14 -0.27
C PRO A 95 4.05 -14.89 0.69
N ASN A 96 4.58 -15.42 1.81
CA ASN A 96 3.76 -16.10 2.83
C ASN A 96 3.03 -15.13 3.76
N LYS A 97 3.46 -13.85 3.81
CA LYS A 97 2.83 -12.80 4.62
C LYS A 97 1.97 -11.86 3.79
N THR A 98 2.39 -11.58 2.56
CA THR A 98 1.60 -10.85 1.57
C THR A 98 1.76 -11.58 0.25
N SER A 99 0.68 -12.20 -0.24
CA SER A 99 0.77 -12.95 -1.49
C SER A 99 1.17 -12.05 -2.66
N PRO A 100 1.84 -12.55 -3.72
CA PRO A 100 2.21 -11.73 -4.88
C PRO A 100 1.01 -11.00 -5.50
N TYR A 101 -0.17 -11.63 -5.47
CA TYR A 101 -1.42 -11.00 -5.89
C TYR A 101 -1.81 -9.82 -4.98
N ASP A 102 -1.78 -10.00 -3.66
CA ASP A 102 -2.15 -8.93 -2.73
C ASP A 102 -1.11 -7.78 -2.76
N PHE A 103 0.16 -8.11 -2.97
CA PHE A 103 1.23 -7.13 -3.19
C PHE A 103 0.96 -6.31 -4.46
N TYR A 104 0.69 -6.98 -5.58
CA TYR A 104 0.29 -6.31 -6.83
C TYR A 104 -0.94 -5.42 -6.63
N GLN A 105 -1.98 -5.91 -5.96
CA GLN A 105 -3.20 -5.15 -5.71
C GLN A 105 -2.97 -3.92 -4.84
N TYR A 106 -2.08 -3.99 -3.84
CA TYR A 106 -1.73 -2.83 -3.03
C TYR A 106 -1.23 -1.68 -3.92
N TRP A 107 -0.28 -1.95 -4.81
CA TRP A 107 0.27 -0.95 -5.73
C TRP A 107 -0.72 -0.51 -6.80
N ARG A 108 -1.59 -1.42 -7.26
CA ARG A 108 -2.65 -1.11 -8.22
C ARG A 108 -3.69 -0.13 -7.65
N ASN A 109 -3.83 -0.08 -6.32
CA ASN A 109 -4.79 0.73 -5.59
C ASN A 109 -4.18 2.00 -4.96
N VAL A 110 -2.92 2.33 -5.27
CA VAL A 110 -2.34 3.62 -4.88
C VAL A 110 -3.18 4.77 -5.47
N ALA A 111 -3.27 5.88 -4.74
CA ALA A 111 -4.01 7.05 -5.19
C ALA A 111 -3.43 7.61 -6.51
N ASP A 112 -4.29 8.21 -7.34
CA ASP A 112 -3.87 8.84 -8.60
C ASP A 112 -2.77 9.88 -8.38
N ALA A 113 -2.88 10.66 -7.29
CA ALA A 113 -1.90 11.68 -6.93
C ALA A 113 -0.51 11.11 -6.55
N ASP A 114 -0.43 9.84 -6.19
CA ASP A 114 0.79 9.22 -5.66
C ASP A 114 1.47 8.28 -6.66
N VAL A 115 0.79 7.88 -7.75
CA VAL A 115 1.28 6.83 -8.65
C VAL A 115 2.61 7.21 -9.31
N LEU A 116 2.72 8.42 -9.87
CA LEU A 116 3.91 8.86 -10.59
C LEU A 116 5.11 9.07 -9.66
N LYS A 117 4.84 9.60 -8.45
CA LYS A 117 5.84 9.67 -7.38
C LYS A 117 6.37 8.28 -7.03
N CYS A 118 5.47 7.30 -6.89
CA CYS A 118 5.86 5.91 -6.59
C CYS A 118 6.66 5.29 -7.74
N ILE A 119 6.26 5.49 -9.01
CA ILE A 119 7.00 4.99 -10.16
C ILE A 119 8.43 5.55 -10.17
N ARG A 120 8.56 6.88 -9.99
CA ARG A 120 9.86 7.58 -9.97
C ARG A 120 10.78 7.12 -8.86
N MET A 121 10.23 6.80 -7.69
CA MET A 121 11.03 6.44 -6.52
C MET A 121 11.32 4.94 -6.40
N LEU A 122 10.47 4.06 -6.94
CA LEU A 122 10.48 2.63 -6.61
C LEU A 122 10.77 1.73 -7.82
N THR A 123 10.78 2.25 -9.05
CA THR A 123 11.03 1.46 -10.26
C THR A 123 12.35 1.83 -10.91
N PHE A 124 12.81 0.97 -11.83
CA PHE A 124 13.99 1.22 -12.67
C PHE A 124 13.62 1.74 -14.06
N LEU A 125 12.41 2.29 -14.24
CA LEU A 125 12.00 2.88 -15.51
C LEU A 125 12.84 4.15 -15.80
N PRO A 126 13.23 4.38 -17.07
CA PRO A 126 13.92 5.61 -17.45
C PRO A 126 13.10 6.85 -17.10
N LEU A 127 13.75 7.90 -16.59
CA LEU A 127 13.07 9.13 -16.17
C LEU A 127 12.31 9.76 -17.33
N GLU A 128 12.82 9.64 -18.56
CA GLU A 128 12.17 10.16 -19.77
C GLU A 128 10.79 9.53 -19.99
N GLN A 129 10.65 8.22 -19.71
CA GLN A 129 9.36 7.53 -19.81
C GLN A 129 8.39 8.00 -18.72
N ILE A 130 8.91 8.30 -17.53
CA ILE A 130 8.10 8.78 -16.40
C ILE A 130 7.65 10.22 -16.65
N ASP A 131 8.51 11.06 -17.20
CA ASP A 131 8.20 12.46 -17.55
C ASP A 131 7.14 12.54 -18.67
N GLU A 132 7.07 11.55 -19.56
CA GLU A 132 5.96 11.42 -20.50
C GLU A 132 4.64 11.06 -19.80
N MET A 133 4.70 10.26 -18.73
CA MET A 133 3.53 9.90 -17.92
C MET A 133 3.02 11.06 -17.06
N ASP A 134 3.83 12.09 -16.77
CA ASP A 134 3.39 13.29 -16.04
C ASP A 134 2.26 14.05 -16.75
N LYS A 135 2.05 13.80 -18.05
CA LYS A 135 0.95 14.38 -18.85
C LYS A 135 -0.30 13.49 -18.88
N TRP A 136 -0.27 12.33 -18.24
CA TRP A 136 -1.35 11.34 -18.31
C TRP A 136 -2.48 11.72 -17.36
N GLU A 137 -3.71 11.62 -17.86
CA GLU A 137 -4.92 11.90 -17.08
C GLU A 137 -5.97 10.79 -17.28
N GLY A 138 -6.94 10.73 -16.36
CA GLY A 138 -8.08 9.81 -16.43
C GLY A 138 -7.66 8.34 -16.64
N ALA A 139 -8.11 7.74 -17.74
CA ALA A 139 -7.83 6.33 -18.04
C ALA A 139 -6.32 6.01 -18.18
N GLN A 140 -5.49 6.99 -18.53
CA GLN A 140 -4.04 6.78 -18.64
C GLN A 140 -3.40 6.59 -17.25
N LEU A 141 -3.93 7.21 -16.19
CA LEU A 141 -3.44 6.99 -14.83
C LEU A 141 -3.66 5.56 -14.35
N ASN A 142 -4.74 4.91 -14.79
CA ASN A 142 -4.94 3.47 -14.54
C ASN A 142 -3.83 2.63 -15.16
N ARG A 143 -3.38 2.98 -16.37
CA ARG A 143 -2.23 2.34 -17.01
C ARG A 143 -0.94 2.57 -16.22
N ALA A 144 -0.72 3.78 -15.70
CA ALA A 144 0.44 4.04 -14.83
C ALA A 144 0.41 3.15 -13.56
N LYS A 145 -0.76 2.96 -12.95
CA LYS A 145 -0.90 2.06 -11.79
C LYS A 145 -0.63 0.60 -12.12
N GLU A 146 -1.01 0.15 -13.32
CA GLU A 146 -0.69 -1.20 -13.80
C GLU A 146 0.82 -1.38 -13.99
N ILE A 147 1.47 -0.40 -14.61
CA ILE A 147 2.94 -0.38 -14.78
C ILE A 147 3.62 -0.44 -13.40
N LEU A 148 3.22 0.42 -12.46
CA LEU A 148 3.76 0.44 -11.10
C LEU A 148 3.62 -0.94 -10.42
N ALA A 149 2.40 -1.48 -10.41
CA ALA A 149 2.12 -2.75 -9.76
C ALA A 149 2.91 -3.91 -10.39
N TYR A 150 3.04 -3.92 -11.72
CA TYR A 150 3.78 -4.93 -12.45
C TYR A 150 5.29 -4.85 -12.15
N GLU A 151 5.91 -3.69 -12.31
CA GLU A 151 7.36 -3.53 -12.13
C GLU A 151 7.80 -3.84 -10.69
N LEU A 152 7.00 -3.43 -9.69
CA LEU A 152 7.30 -3.74 -8.30
C LEU A 152 7.10 -5.22 -7.98
N THR A 153 5.99 -5.83 -8.42
CA THR A 153 5.77 -7.27 -8.23
C THR A 153 6.86 -8.09 -8.92
N LYS A 154 7.27 -7.70 -10.13
CA LYS A 154 8.36 -8.34 -10.88
C LYS A 154 9.68 -8.26 -10.12
N THR A 155 10.00 -7.09 -9.57
CA THR A 155 11.25 -6.87 -8.82
C THR A 155 11.30 -7.71 -7.54
N VAL A 156 10.17 -7.88 -6.84
CA VAL A 156 10.13 -8.57 -5.54
C VAL A 156 9.86 -10.07 -5.66
N HIS A 157 8.93 -10.46 -6.52
CA HIS A 157 8.40 -11.83 -6.62
C HIS A 157 8.75 -12.53 -7.94
N GLY A 158 9.46 -11.84 -8.85
CA GLY A 158 9.82 -12.37 -10.16
C GLY A 158 8.74 -12.15 -11.22
N GLU A 159 9.15 -12.28 -12.48
CA GLU A 159 8.31 -11.97 -13.65
C GLU A 159 7.10 -12.90 -13.80
N GLU A 160 7.26 -14.20 -13.50
CA GLU A 160 6.16 -15.15 -13.60
C GLU A 160 5.01 -14.81 -12.66
N GLU A 161 5.33 -14.49 -11.40
CA GLU A 161 4.32 -14.11 -10.41
C GLU A 161 3.70 -12.75 -10.73
N ALA A 162 4.48 -11.80 -11.26
CA ALA A 162 3.96 -10.53 -11.74
C ALA A 162 2.94 -10.72 -12.88
N LYS A 163 3.26 -11.55 -13.88
CA LYS A 163 2.33 -11.89 -14.97
C LYS A 163 1.09 -12.60 -14.48
N LYS A 164 1.22 -13.55 -13.53
CA LYS A 164 0.06 -14.23 -12.92
C LYS A 164 -0.82 -13.24 -12.15
N ALA A 165 -0.22 -12.33 -11.38
CA ALA A 165 -0.94 -11.33 -10.61
C ALA A 165 -1.64 -10.32 -11.52
N GLU A 166 -0.95 -9.83 -12.55
CA GLU A 166 -1.52 -8.95 -13.58
C GLU A 166 -2.65 -9.64 -14.34
N ALA A 167 -2.45 -10.86 -14.82
CA ALA A 167 -3.49 -11.62 -15.51
C ALA A 167 -4.70 -11.88 -14.60
N SER A 168 -4.48 -12.18 -13.31
CA SER A 168 -5.56 -12.34 -12.33
C SER A 168 -6.30 -11.03 -12.11
N ALA A 169 -5.58 -9.91 -11.96
CA ALA A 169 -6.16 -8.58 -11.83
C ALA A 169 -6.96 -8.20 -13.09
N LYS A 170 -6.41 -8.42 -14.27
CA LYS A 170 -7.08 -8.20 -15.56
C LYS A 170 -8.20 -9.19 -15.81
N ALA A 171 -8.19 -10.40 -15.26
CA ALA A 171 -9.36 -11.29 -15.33
C ALA A 171 -10.47 -10.77 -14.42
N LEU A 172 -10.13 -10.24 -13.26
CA LEU A 172 -11.08 -9.63 -12.31
C LEU A 172 -11.66 -8.31 -12.83
N PHE A 173 -10.86 -7.49 -13.51
CA PHE A 173 -11.26 -6.22 -14.11
C PHE A 173 -11.63 -6.31 -15.59
N GLY A 174 -11.27 -7.38 -16.31
CA GLY A 174 -11.56 -7.62 -17.72
C GLY A 174 -12.74 -8.59 -17.93
N ALA A 175 -13.06 -9.40 -16.92
CA ALA A 175 -14.46 -9.80 -16.68
C ALA A 175 -15.27 -8.63 -16.06
N GLY A 176 -14.65 -7.47 -15.86
CA GLY A 176 -15.26 -6.25 -15.31
C GLY A 176 -15.13 -5.02 -16.21
N ALA A 177 -14.58 -5.17 -17.41
CA ALA A 177 -14.52 -4.13 -18.44
C ALA A 177 -15.54 -4.57 -19.49
N GLU A 178 -16.79 -4.19 -19.22
CA GLU A 178 -17.92 -4.23 -20.16
C GLU A 178 -18.44 -5.60 -20.62
N ALA A 179 -17.76 -6.71 -20.34
CA ALA A 179 -18.31 -8.05 -20.55
C ALA A 179 -19.05 -8.56 -19.31
N GLU A 180 -20.34 -8.23 -19.20
CA GLU A 180 -21.37 -8.86 -18.34
C GLU A 180 -20.97 -9.18 -16.89
N ILE A 181 -20.64 -8.17 -16.06
CA ILE A 181 -20.81 -8.35 -14.61
C ILE A 181 -22.31 -8.60 -14.39
N PRO A 182 -22.72 -9.72 -13.77
CA PRO A 182 -24.12 -9.97 -13.52
C PRO A 182 -24.70 -8.83 -12.69
N GLU A 183 -25.65 -8.11 -13.29
CA GLU A 183 -26.28 -6.96 -12.65
C GLU A 183 -27.44 -7.41 -11.77
N THR A 184 -27.66 -6.68 -10.69
CA THR A 184 -28.86 -6.76 -9.89
C THR A 184 -29.40 -5.35 -9.75
N VAL A 185 -30.53 -5.12 -10.40
CA VAL A 185 -31.20 -3.83 -10.35
C VAL A 185 -32.17 -3.84 -9.17
N LEU A 186 -31.96 -2.91 -8.24
CA LEU A 186 -32.86 -2.68 -7.12
C LEU A 186 -34.03 -1.79 -7.58
N SER A 187 -35.20 -2.08 -7.03
CA SER A 187 -36.40 -1.27 -7.23
C SER A 187 -36.59 -0.28 -6.08
N ALA A 188 -37.42 0.74 -6.28
CA ALA A 188 -37.73 1.73 -5.23
C ALA A 188 -38.29 1.07 -3.94
N ASP A 189 -39.01 -0.05 -4.07
CA ASP A 189 -39.56 -0.81 -2.94
C ASP A 189 -38.50 -1.48 -2.06
N ASP A 190 -37.25 -1.52 -2.53
CA ASP A 190 -36.13 -2.12 -1.79
C ASP A 190 -35.53 -1.16 -0.76
N PHE A 191 -35.92 0.11 -0.83
CA PHE A 191 -35.48 1.17 0.07
C PHE A 191 -36.56 1.39 1.12
N VAL A 192 -36.20 1.18 2.38
CA VAL A 192 -37.05 1.51 3.54
C VAL A 192 -36.51 2.82 4.10
N ASP A 193 -37.37 3.83 4.19
CA ASP A 193 -36.99 5.19 4.62
C ASP A 193 -35.83 5.80 3.78
N GLY A 194 -35.79 5.48 2.48
CA GLY A 194 -34.80 6.00 1.54
C GLY A 194 -33.43 5.30 1.56
N VAL A 195 -33.28 4.22 2.34
CA VAL A 195 -32.03 3.46 2.44
C VAL A 195 -32.25 1.95 2.35
N ILE A 196 -31.20 1.24 1.93
CA ILE A 196 -31.13 -0.23 1.96
C ILE A 196 -29.91 -0.71 2.74
N ASP A 197 -30.08 -1.73 3.58
CA ASP A 197 -28.99 -2.31 4.37
C ASP A 197 -28.11 -3.25 3.53
N ILE A 198 -26.81 -3.30 3.83
CA ILE A 198 -25.84 -4.17 3.16
C ILE A 198 -26.28 -5.65 3.15
N GLY A 199 -26.92 -6.13 4.21
CA GLY A 199 -27.41 -7.50 4.28
C GLY A 199 -28.46 -7.79 3.22
N SER A 200 -29.42 -6.87 3.03
CA SER A 200 -30.42 -6.93 1.94
C SER A 200 -29.77 -6.88 0.57
N ILE A 201 -28.79 -6.00 0.35
CA ILE A 201 -28.08 -5.90 -0.93
C ILE A 201 -27.40 -7.23 -1.27
N LEU A 202 -26.62 -7.80 -0.34
CA LEU A 202 -25.87 -9.04 -0.58
C LEU A 202 -26.79 -10.24 -0.84
N VAL A 203 -27.97 -10.29 -0.20
CA VAL A 203 -28.97 -11.33 -0.44
C VAL A 203 -29.62 -11.15 -1.81
N LYS A 204 -30.08 -9.95 -2.15
CA LYS A 204 -30.71 -9.66 -3.44
C LYS A 204 -29.76 -9.86 -4.61
N ALA A 205 -28.49 -9.50 -4.42
CA ALA A 205 -27.43 -9.76 -5.38
C ALA A 205 -27.08 -11.28 -5.48
N GLY A 206 -27.62 -12.14 -4.61
CA GLY A 206 -27.30 -13.56 -4.60
C GLY A 206 -25.85 -13.86 -4.20
N LEU A 207 -25.17 -12.91 -3.56
CA LEU A 207 -23.81 -13.10 -3.02
C LEU A 207 -23.84 -13.94 -1.74
N VAL A 208 -24.93 -13.87 -0.99
CA VAL A 208 -25.21 -14.71 0.17
C VAL A 208 -26.66 -15.22 0.12
N PRO A 209 -26.95 -16.37 0.73
CA PRO A 209 -28.32 -16.90 0.81
C PRO A 209 -29.16 -16.21 1.90
N THR A 210 -28.55 -15.66 2.96
CA THR A 210 -29.28 -15.06 4.10
C THR A 210 -28.57 -13.83 4.67
N LYS A 211 -29.32 -12.94 5.35
CA LYS A 211 -28.76 -11.77 6.05
C LYS A 211 -27.79 -12.17 7.17
N SER A 212 -28.02 -13.31 7.84
CA SER A 212 -27.11 -13.85 8.85
C SER A 212 -25.75 -14.24 8.25
N GLU A 213 -25.75 -14.78 7.04
CA GLU A 213 -24.51 -15.05 6.30
C GLU A 213 -23.81 -13.80 5.81
N ALA A 214 -24.56 -12.77 5.37
CA ALA A 214 -23.99 -11.45 5.07
C ALA A 214 -23.21 -10.90 6.27
N ARG A 215 -23.84 -10.88 7.45
CA ARG A 215 -23.19 -10.39 8.66
C ARG A 215 -21.90 -11.14 8.98
N ARG A 216 -21.94 -12.48 8.95
CA ARG A 216 -20.76 -13.32 9.19
C ARG A 216 -19.66 -13.06 8.16
N ALA A 217 -20.02 -12.92 6.89
CA ALA A 217 -19.06 -12.64 5.82
C ALA A 217 -18.39 -11.27 6.01
N ILE A 218 -19.14 -10.25 6.44
CA ILE A 218 -18.60 -8.91 6.74
C ILE A 218 -17.68 -8.96 7.97
N GLU A 219 -18.09 -9.62 9.06
CA GLU A 219 -17.29 -9.76 10.29
C GLU A 219 -15.98 -10.53 10.02
N GLN A 220 -16.01 -11.53 9.14
CA GLN A 220 -14.83 -12.26 8.68
C GLN A 220 -14.01 -11.48 7.62
N GLY A 221 -14.48 -10.31 7.20
CA GLY A 221 -13.78 -9.47 6.23
C GLY A 221 -13.82 -10.01 4.79
N GLY A 222 -14.78 -10.86 4.48
CA GLY A 222 -14.98 -11.46 3.17
C GLY A 222 -15.83 -10.62 2.21
N VAL A 223 -16.24 -9.40 2.58
CA VAL A 223 -17.08 -8.51 1.76
C VAL A 223 -16.32 -7.24 1.38
N ALA A 224 -16.43 -6.83 0.11
CA ALA A 224 -15.92 -5.55 -0.38
C ALA A 224 -16.93 -4.84 -1.27
N VAL A 225 -16.89 -3.51 -1.29
CA VAL A 225 -17.68 -2.62 -2.16
C VAL A 225 -16.70 -1.74 -2.92
N ASP A 226 -16.77 -1.72 -4.24
CA ASP A 226 -15.84 -0.97 -5.12
C ASP A 226 -14.35 -1.23 -4.77
N ASN A 227 -14.04 -2.49 -4.46
CA ASN A 227 -12.74 -2.99 -4.00
C ASN A 227 -12.29 -2.55 -2.59
N GLU A 228 -13.07 -1.76 -1.87
CA GLU A 228 -12.82 -1.44 -0.46
C GLU A 228 -13.45 -2.47 0.46
N LYS A 229 -12.68 -2.97 1.42
CA LYS A 229 -13.14 -3.96 2.40
C LYS A 229 -14.21 -3.32 3.30
N LEU A 230 -15.41 -3.90 3.31
CA LEU A 230 -16.48 -3.45 4.17
C LEU A 230 -16.36 -4.11 5.55
N THR A 231 -16.29 -3.29 6.60
CA THR A 231 -16.19 -3.77 8.00
C THR A 231 -17.45 -3.48 8.81
N ASN A 232 -18.30 -2.55 8.34
CA ASN A 232 -19.53 -2.19 9.02
C ASN A 232 -20.70 -3.11 8.61
N VAL A 233 -21.11 -4.00 9.51
CA VAL A 233 -22.26 -4.91 9.32
C VAL A 233 -23.60 -4.20 9.21
N ARG A 234 -23.67 -2.92 9.59
CA ARG A 234 -24.86 -2.06 9.52
C ARG A 234 -24.75 -0.99 8.43
N ALA A 235 -23.85 -1.16 7.46
CA ALA A 235 -23.73 -0.21 6.36
C ALA A 235 -25.07 -0.10 5.60
N THR A 236 -25.43 1.13 5.25
CA THR A 236 -26.65 1.47 4.51
C THR A 236 -26.27 2.28 3.28
N PHE A 237 -27.04 2.13 2.21
CA PHE A 237 -26.84 2.84 0.95
C PHE A 237 -28.15 3.53 0.56
N THR A 238 -28.04 4.76 0.08
CA THR A 238 -29.16 5.51 -0.53
C THR A 238 -29.31 5.14 -2.00
N ALA A 239 -30.42 5.57 -2.61
CA ALA A 239 -30.60 5.43 -4.06
C ALA A 239 -29.51 6.18 -4.85
N ASP A 240 -29.10 7.36 -4.37
CA ASP A 240 -28.04 8.15 -5.00
C ASP A 240 -26.68 7.45 -4.93
N ASP A 241 -26.37 6.77 -3.82
CA ASP A 241 -25.12 5.98 -3.68
C ASP A 241 -25.00 4.86 -4.72
N LEU A 242 -26.13 4.36 -5.22
CA LEU A 242 -26.21 3.21 -6.12
C LEU A 242 -26.61 3.61 -7.55
N LYS A 243 -26.81 4.89 -7.82
CA LYS A 243 -27.31 5.40 -9.11
C LYS A 243 -26.36 5.10 -10.27
N ASP A 244 -25.06 5.24 -10.05
CA ASP A 244 -24.03 4.91 -11.06
C ASP A 244 -23.64 3.42 -11.05
N GLY A 245 -24.24 2.66 -10.12
CA GLY A 245 -24.00 1.25 -9.88
C GLY A 245 -22.70 0.98 -9.12
N LYS A 246 -22.79 0.19 -8.05
CA LYS A 246 -21.63 -0.23 -7.22
C LYS A 246 -21.34 -1.71 -7.35
N VAL A 247 -20.07 -2.10 -7.25
CA VAL A 247 -19.67 -3.50 -7.33
C VAL A 247 -19.54 -4.09 -5.93
N PHE A 248 -20.41 -5.04 -5.61
CA PHE A 248 -20.38 -5.80 -4.37
C PHE A 248 -19.66 -7.13 -4.59
N ARG A 249 -18.76 -7.49 -3.67
CA ARG A 249 -17.93 -8.69 -3.74
C ARG A 249 -18.02 -9.52 -2.47
N ARG A 250 -18.15 -10.84 -2.62
CA ARG A 250 -17.92 -11.84 -1.55
C ARG A 250 -16.72 -12.73 -1.93
N GLY A 251 -15.65 -12.69 -1.14
CA GLY A 251 -14.43 -13.45 -1.41
C GLY A 251 -13.73 -13.00 -2.69
N LYS A 252 -13.02 -13.92 -3.36
CA LYS A 252 -12.19 -13.59 -4.54
C LYS A 252 -12.92 -13.73 -5.89
N LYS A 253 -14.04 -14.46 -5.97
CA LYS A 253 -14.68 -14.85 -7.25
C LYS A 253 -16.14 -14.46 -7.42
N ASN A 254 -16.84 -14.03 -6.36
CA ASN A 254 -18.27 -13.71 -6.44
C ASN A 254 -18.48 -12.21 -6.41
N PHE A 255 -18.92 -11.64 -7.53
CA PHE A 255 -19.13 -10.20 -7.72
C PHE A 255 -20.49 -9.95 -8.38
N ARG A 256 -21.13 -8.85 -8.01
CA ARG A 256 -22.39 -8.37 -8.58
C ARG A 256 -22.35 -6.85 -8.67
N LYS A 257 -22.74 -6.30 -9.81
CA LYS A 257 -23.02 -4.87 -9.93
C LYS A 257 -24.44 -4.64 -9.43
N VAL A 258 -24.61 -3.70 -8.51
CA VAL A 258 -25.91 -3.33 -7.95
C VAL A 258 -26.19 -1.89 -8.31
N SER A 259 -27.29 -1.65 -9.01
CA SER A 259 -27.75 -0.35 -9.47
C SER A 259 -29.22 -0.13 -9.09
N VAL A 260 -29.71 1.10 -9.23
CA VAL A 260 -31.12 1.45 -8.97
C VAL A 260 -31.78 1.83 -10.29
N LYS A 261 -33.02 1.37 -10.48
CA LYS A 261 -33.86 1.77 -11.61
C LYS A 261 -34.71 2.99 -11.31
#